data_AF-A0A1Y1HSZ8-F1
#
_entry.id   AF-A0A1Y1HSZ8-F1
#
_cell.length_a   1.000
_cell.length_b   1.000
_cell.length_c   1.000
_cell.angle_alpha   90.00
_cell.angle_beta   90.00
_cell.angle_gamma   90.00
#
_symmetry.space_group_name_H-M   'P 1'
#
loop_
_entity.id
_entity.type
_entity.pdbx_description
1 polymer ?
#
loop_
_entity_poly.entity_id
_entity_poly.type
_entity_poly.pdbx_seq_one_letter_code
_entity_poly.pdbx_strand_id
1 'polypeptide(L)' 'MEDMKVDVDEALLRQKQQGLSPGVIVLIVVTAVLLFFVVGNYFLFSYYQKIAPPRKKKPVSKKKLVKEKRKQGINMSGEA' A
#
# COMPACT_ATOMS: atom_id res chain seq x y z
N MET A 1 22.92 -15.73 -49.70
CA MET A 1 21.72 -15.59 -48.84
C MET A 1 22.06 -15.80 -47.37
N GLU A 2 23.02 -16.67 -47.06
CA GLU A 2 23.52 -16.86 -45.70
C GLU A 2 24.33 -15.66 -45.21
N ASP A 3 25.12 -15.03 -46.08
CA ASP A 3 25.96 -13.86 -45.77
C ASP A 3 25.12 -12.66 -45.30
N MET A 4 23.96 -12.46 -45.93
CA MET A 4 23.03 -11.39 -45.57
C MET A 4 22.35 -11.62 -44.22
N LYS A 5 22.21 -12.87 -43.76
CA LYS A 5 21.70 -13.15 -42.42
C LYS A 5 22.77 -12.89 -41.35
N VAL A 6 24.03 -13.23 -41.64
CA VAL A 6 25.16 -13.00 -40.74
C VAL A 6 25.38 -11.52 -40.46
N ASP A 7 25.30 -10.66 -41.48
CA ASP A 7 25.38 -9.19 -41.32
C ASP A 7 24.21 -8.61 -40.51
N VAL A 8 23.00 -9.11 -40.74
CA VAL A 8 21.80 -8.67 -40.01
C VAL A 8 21.89 -9.10 -38.55
N ASP A 9 22.32 -10.33 -38.27
CA ASP A 9 22.53 -10.83 -36.91
C ASP A 9 23.65 -10.09 -36.19
N GLU A 10 24.74 -9.72 -36.88
CA GLU A 10 25.82 -8.91 -36.31
C GLU A 10 25.37 -7.46 -36.03
N ALA A 11 24.63 -6.85 -36.96
CA ALA A 11 24.05 -5.51 -36.76
C ALA A 11 23.04 -5.50 -35.60
N LEU A 12 22.25 -6.55 -35.46
CA LEU A 12 21.28 -6.73 -34.38
C LEU A 12 21.99 -7.00 -33.04
N LEU A 13 23.08 -7.77 -33.04
CA LEU A 13 23.96 -7.95 -31.88
C LEU A 13 24.60 -6.63 -31.44
N ARG A 14 25.09 -5.80 -32.37
CA ARG A 14 25.67 -4.48 -32.09
C ARG A 14 24.66 -3.52 -31.47
N GLN A 15 23.41 -3.53 -31.93
CA GLN A 15 22.31 -2.77 -31.31
C GLN A 15 21.96 -3.29 -29.90
N LYS A 16 22.08 -4.60 -29.67
CA LYS A 16 21.77 -5.25 -28.39
C LYS A 16 22.79 -4.98 -27.28
N GLN A 17 23.97 -4.43 -27.60
CA GLN A 17 25.02 -4.16 -26.60
C GLN A 17 24.89 -2.80 -25.88
N GLN A 18 23.89 -1.98 -26.21
CA GLN A 18 23.57 -0.82 -25.40
C GLN A 18 22.78 -1.26 -24.16
N GLY A 19 23.53 -1.57 -23.09
CA GLY A 19 22.95 -1.87 -21.78
C GLY A 19 22.20 -0.67 -21.19
N LEU A 20 21.32 -0.93 -20.21
CA LEU A 20 20.61 0.12 -19.49
C LEU A 20 21.60 1.11 -18.85
N SER A 21 21.33 2.41 -18.99
CA SER A 21 22.20 3.41 -18.40
C SER A 21 22.21 3.29 -16.86
N PRO A 22 23.34 3.56 -16.19
CA PRO A 22 23.41 3.53 -14.74
C PRO A 22 22.34 4.42 -14.07
N GLY A 23 22.04 5.58 -14.67
CA GLY A 23 21.01 6.49 -14.17
C GLY A 23 19.61 5.88 -14.22
N VAL A 24 19.26 5.18 -15.30
CA VAL A 24 17.97 4.48 -15.41
C VAL A 24 17.88 3.32 -14.42
N ILE A 25 18.97 2.55 -14.24
CA ILE A 25 19.03 1.47 -13.25
C ILE A 25 18.75 2.02 -11.85
N VAL A 26 19.40 3.12 -11.47
CA VAL A 26 19.17 3.78 -10.17
C VAL A 26 17.73 4.25 -10.05
N LEU A 27 17.15 4.84 -11.09
CA LEU A 27 15.76 5.30 -11.09
C LEU A 27 14.79 4.15 -10.78
N ILE A 28 15.00 3.00 -11.43
CA ILE A 28 14.20 1.78 -11.23
C ILE A 28 14.37 1.27 -9.80
N VAL A 29 15.62 1.16 -9.32
CA VAL A 29 15.91 0.66 -7.98
C VAL A 29 15.27 1.54 -6.91
N VAL A 30 15.44 2.86 -6.99
CA VAL A 30 14.86 3.80 -6.02
C VAL A 30 13.33 3.74 -6.04
N THR A 31 12.73 3.69 -7.24
CA THR A 31 11.27 3.59 -7.39
C THR A 31 10.73 2.28 -6.81
N ALA A 32 11.41 1.16 -7.09
CA ALA A 32 11.04 -0.16 -6.58
C ALA A 32 11.16 -0.23 -5.05
N VAL A 33 12.25 0.31 -4.48
CA VAL A 33 12.46 0.36 -3.03
C VAL A 33 11.41 1.23 -2.34
N LEU A 34 11.11 2.41 -2.88
CA LEU A 34 10.07 3.29 -2.35
C LEU A 34 8.69 2.61 -2.40
N LEU A 35 8.33 2.02 -3.54
CA LEU A 35 7.07 1.29 -3.67
C LEU A 35 6.99 0.12 -2.68
N PHE A 36 8.05 -0.68 -2.58
CA PHE A 36 8.10 -1.81 -1.66
C PHE A 36 7.94 -1.35 -0.19
N PHE A 37 8.59 -0.26 0.19
CA PHE A 37 8.47 0.31 1.53
C PHE A 37 7.04 0.78 1.84
N VAL A 38 6.39 1.48 0.90
CA VAL A 38 5.02 1.96 1.06
C VAL A 38 4.04 0.78 1.16
N VAL A 39 4.17 -0.18 0.24
CA VAL A 39 3.31 -1.36 0.20
C VAL A 39 3.50 -2.19 1.48
N GLY A 40 4.74 -2.50 1.86
CA GLY A 40 5.05 -3.23 3.09
C GLY A 40 4.48 -2.55 4.34
N ASN A 41 4.61 -1.24 4.45
CA ASN A 41 4.05 -0.49 5.57
C ASN A 41 2.51 -0.48 5.56
N TYR A 42 1.89 -0.41 4.38
CA TYR A 42 0.44 -0.50 4.24
C TYR A 42 -0.09 -1.86 4.67
N PHE A 43 0.57 -2.95 4.27
CA PHE A 43 0.21 -4.31 4.71
C PHE A 43 0.32 -4.45 6.23
N LEU A 44 1.40 -3.94 6.82
CA LEU A 44 1.60 -4.00 8.28
C LEU A 44 0.54 -3.20 9.03
N PHE A 45 0.20 -2.01 8.53
CA PHE A 45 -0.86 -1.17 9.08
C PHE A 45 -2.24 -1.84 8.96
N SER A 46 -2.54 -2.46 7.82
CA SER A 46 -3.77 -3.22 7.61
C SER A 46 -3.87 -4.44 8.53
N TYR A 47 -2.75 -5.15 8.71
CA TYR A 47 -2.64 -6.27 9.66
C TYR A 47 -2.87 -5.81 11.09
N TYR A 48 -2.23 -4.70 11.49
CA TYR A 48 -2.47 -4.10 12.80
C TYR A 48 -3.93 -3.69 12.96
N GLN A 49 -4.57 -3.06 11.99
CA GLN A 49 -5.99 -2.69 12.12
C GLN A 49 -6.93 -3.89 12.24
N LYS A 50 -6.60 -5.02 11.60
CA LYS A 50 -7.40 -6.26 11.67
C LYS A 50 -7.31 -6.93 13.04
N ILE A 51 -6.15 -6.86 13.69
CA ILE A 51 -5.89 -7.52 14.99
C ILE A 51 -6.06 -6.55 16.15
N ALA A 52 -5.82 -5.27 15.92
CA ALA A 52 -6.06 -4.24 16.90
C ALA A 52 -7.56 -4.21 17.17
N PRO A 53 -7.97 -4.33 18.44
CA PRO A 53 -9.37 -4.22 18.80
C PRO A 53 -9.87 -2.86 18.26
N PRO A 54 -11.09 -2.82 17.66
CA PRO A 54 -11.64 -1.59 17.09
C PRO A 54 -11.47 -0.52 18.13
N ARG A 55 -10.69 0.55 17.83
CA ARG A 55 -10.23 1.54 18.80
C ARG A 55 -11.41 1.93 19.67
N LYS A 56 -11.55 1.26 20.82
CA LYS A 56 -12.70 1.46 21.68
C LYS A 56 -12.43 2.85 22.21
N LYS A 57 -13.11 3.86 21.66
CA LYS A 57 -13.27 5.13 22.38
C LYS A 57 -13.59 4.71 23.80
N LYS A 58 -12.75 5.11 24.78
CA LYS A 58 -12.79 4.60 26.16
C LYS A 58 -14.26 4.35 26.50
N PRO A 59 -14.67 3.09 26.76
CA PRO A 59 -16.09 2.76 26.83
C PRO A 59 -16.72 3.77 27.77
N VAL A 60 -17.57 4.60 27.18
CA VAL A 60 -18.16 5.71 27.91
C VAL A 60 -18.99 5.00 28.98
N SER A 61 -18.64 5.22 30.25
CA SER A 61 -19.31 4.55 31.39
C SER A 61 -20.80 4.51 31.13
N LYS A 62 -21.49 3.40 31.39
CA LYS A 62 -22.94 3.27 31.13
C LYS A 62 -23.72 4.49 31.65
N LYS A 63 -23.29 5.05 32.80
CA LYS A 63 -23.83 6.30 33.38
C LYS A 63 -23.66 7.52 32.46
N LYS A 64 -22.52 7.66 31.80
CA LYS A 64 -22.21 8.75 30.86
C LYS A 64 -22.88 8.54 29.50
N LEU A 65 -23.09 7.30 29.04
CA LEU A 65 -23.92 7.01 27.86
C LEU A 65 -25.39 7.38 28.07
N VAL A 66 -25.98 7.00 29.21
CA VAL A 66 -27.36 7.39 29.56
C VAL A 66 -27.47 8.92 29.68
N LYS A 67 -26.46 9.58 30.25
CA LYS A 67 -26.41 11.05 30.36
C LYS A 67 -26.31 11.74 28.99
N GLU A 68 -25.47 11.25 28.08
CA GLU A 68 -25.38 11.80 26.72
C GLU A 68 -26.65 11.49 25.90
N LYS A 69 -27.22 10.29 26.01
CA LYS A 69 -28.49 9.92 25.36
C LYS A 69 -29.69 10.74 25.86
N ARG A 70 -29.78 11.00 27.18
CA ARG A 70 -30.79 11.91 27.76
C ARG A 70 -30.59 13.36 27.29
N LYS A 71 -29.35 13.84 27.19
CA LYS A 71 -29.05 15.18 26.65
C LYS A 71 -29.39 15.32 25.17
N GLN A 72 -29.31 14.22 24.42
CA GLN A 72 -29.68 14.15 23.01
C GLN A 72 -31.19 13.98 22.80
N GLY A 73 -32.00 13.94 23.88
CA GLY A 73 -33.44 13.73 23.80
C GLY A 73 -33.85 12.35 23.30
N ILE A 74 -32.90 11.40 23.22
CA ILE A 74 -33.17 10.02 22.82
C ILE A 74 -33.75 9.32 24.04
N ASN A 75 -35.07 9.27 24.11
CA ASN A 75 -35.78 8.50 25.12
C ASN A 75 -35.45 7.02 24.91
N MET A 76 -34.89 6.38 25.94
CA MET A 76 -34.74 4.93 25.97
C MET A 76 -36.14 4.32 26.04
N SER A 77 -36.74 4.08 24.89
CA SER A 77 -37.89 3.19 24.79
C SER A 77 -37.42 1.79 25.20
N GLY A 78 -37.74 1.36 26.41
CA GLY A 78 -37.39 0.02 26.92
C GLY A 78 -37.01 -0.10 28.41
N GLU A 79 -37.37 0.86 29.27
CA GLU A 79 -37.47 0.59 30.73
C GLU A 79 -38.95 0.59 31.12
N ALA A 80 -39.63 -0.53 30.80
CA ALA A 80 -40.88 -0.97 31.41
C ALA A 80 -40.81 -2.50 31.51
#